data_AF-A0A392N6P9-F1
#
_entry.id   AF-A0A392N6P9-F1
#
_cell.length_a   1.000
_cell.length_b   1.000
_cell.length_c   1.000
_cell.angle_alpha   90.00
_cell.angle_beta   90.00
_cell.angle_gamma   90.00
#
_symmetry.space_group_name_H-M   'P 1'
#
loop_
_entity.id
_entity.type
_entity.pdbx_description
1 polymer ?
#
loop_
_entity_poly.entity_id
_entity_poly.type
_entity_poly.pdbx_seq_one_letter_code
_entity_poly.pdbx_strand_id
1 'polypeptide(L)' 'DALNALKSNLNDPNNVLQSWDATLVNPCTWFHVTCNGDNSVTRVDLGNADLSGTLVTQLGDLSNLQYL' A
#
# COMPACT_ATOMS: atom_id res chain seq x y z
N ASP A 1 6.46 -3.78 -5.92
CA ASP A 1 7.38 -4.27 -4.86
C ASP A 1 7.09 -3.76 -3.45
N ALA A 2 7.32 -2.48 -3.12
CA ALA A 2 7.20 -1.99 -1.74
C ALA A 2 5.83 -2.24 -1.08
N LEU A 3 4.74 -1.87 -1.75
CA LEU A 3 3.38 -2.11 -1.25
C LEU A 3 3.01 -3.59 -1.19
N ASN A 4 3.56 -4.41 -2.10
CA ASN A 4 3.36 -5.87 -2.04
C ASN A 4 4.10 -6.47 -0.84
N ALA A 5 5.33 -6.01 -0.57
CA ALA A 5 6.08 -6.38 0.63
C ALA A 5 5.34 -5.98 1.91
N LEU A 6 4.73 -4.79 1.93
CA LEU A 6 3.87 -4.36 3.04
C LEU A 6 2.69 -5.33 3.20
N LYS A 7 1.95 -5.61 2.13
CA LYS A 7 0.83 -6.57 2.14
C LYS A 7 1.24 -7.94 2.68
N SER A 8 2.38 -8.48 2.23
CA SER A 8 2.85 -9.78 2.70
C SER A 8 3.30 -9.79 4.17
N ASN A 9 3.62 -8.62 4.74
CA ASN A 9 4.06 -8.49 6.13
C ASN A 9 2.95 -8.03 7.09
N LEU A 10 1.76 -7.73 6.56
CA LEU A 10 0.58 -7.39 7.34
C LEU A 10 -0.37 -8.58 7.39
N ASN A 11 -0.92 -8.82 8.58
CA ASN A 11 -2.05 -9.70 8.78
C ASN A 11 -3.34 -8.92 8.54
N ASP A 12 -4.09 -9.33 7.52
CA ASP A 12 -5.31 -8.69 7.03
C ASP A 12 -6.52 -9.62 7.24
N PRO A 13 -7.15 -9.61 8.43
CA PRO A 13 -8.27 -10.50 8.74
C PRO A 13 -9.54 -10.16 7.95
N ASN A 14 -9.67 -8.92 7.48
CA ASN A 14 -10.86 -8.38 6.84
C ASN A 14 -10.73 -8.31 5.31
N ASN A 15 -9.61 -8.78 4.73
CA ASN A 15 -9.31 -8.70 3.29
C ASN A 15 -9.34 -7.26 2.73
N VAL A 16 -8.94 -6.27 3.53
CA VAL A 16 -8.87 -4.85 3.14
C VAL A 16 -7.86 -4.63 2.00
N LEU A 17 -6.76 -5.40 2.01
CA LEU A 17 -5.69 -5.35 1.01
C LEU A 17 -5.97 -6.29 -0.19
N GLN A 18 -7.18 -6.82 -0.35
CA GLN A 18 -7.49 -7.77 -1.42
C GLN A 18 -7.23 -7.19 -2.81
N SER A 19 -7.53 -5.91 -3.05
CA SER A 19 -7.30 -5.26 -4.34
C SER A 19 -5.84 -5.00 -4.68
N TRP A 20 -4.93 -5.17 -3.71
CA TRP A 20 -3.50 -4.93 -3.90
C TRP A 20 -2.91 -6.10 -4.68
N ASP A 21 -3.01 -6.01 -6.00
CA ASP A 21 -2.52 -7.02 -6.92
C ASP A 21 -1.26 -6.54 -7.61
N ALA A 22 -0.12 -7.11 -7.21
CA ALA A 22 1.20 -6.79 -7.73
C ALA A 22 1.39 -7.14 -9.21
N THR A 23 0.48 -7.91 -9.81
CA THR A 23 0.50 -8.19 -11.26
C THR A 23 -0.11 -7.06 -12.09
N LEU A 24 -0.88 -6.16 -11.46
CA LEU A 24 -1.41 -4.98 -12.11
C LEU A 24 -0.31 -3.93 -12.31
N VAL A 25 -0.37 -3.25 -13.46
CA VAL A 25 0.61 -2.24 -13.88
C VAL A 25 0.70 -1.06 -12.91
N ASN A 26 -0.39 -0.71 -12.23
CA ASN A 26 -0.46 0.53 -11.46
C ASN A 26 -1.10 0.33 -10.07
N PRO A 27 -0.38 0.61 -8.97
CA PRO A 27 -0.95 0.53 -7.62
C PRO A 27 -1.99 1.61 -7.33
N CYS A 28 -2.14 2.62 -8.19
CA CYS A 28 -3.12 3.70 -8.02
C CYS A 28 -4.58 3.25 -8.15
N THR A 29 -4.82 2.04 -8.65
CA THR A 29 -6.17 1.45 -8.71
C THR A 29 -6.51 0.66 -7.46
N TRP A 30 -5.56 0.48 -6.54
CA TRP A 30 -5.78 -0.28 -5.33
C TRP A 30 -6.56 0.54 -4.30
N PHE A 31 -7.43 -0.12 -3.53
CA PHE A 31 -8.08 0.50 -2.40
C PHE A 31 -7.05 1.03 -1.41
N HIS A 32 -7.39 2.13 -0.75
CA HIS A 32 -6.55 2.78 0.25
C HIS A 32 -5.24 3.36 -0.30
N VAL A 33 -5.04 3.38 -1.62
CA VAL A 33 -3.87 3.99 -2.26
C VAL A 33 -4.31 5.22 -3.04
N THR A 34 -3.57 6.32 -2.88
CA THR A 34 -3.75 7.55 -3.66
C THR A 34 -2.44 7.92 -4.34
N CYS A 35 -2.55 8.28 -5.61
CA CYS A 35 -1.41 8.68 -6.43
C CYS A 35 -1.51 10.13 -6.92
N ASN A 36 -0.37 10.68 -7.32
CA ASN A 36 -0.31 11.93 -8.07
C ASN A 36 -0.56 11.72 -9.58
N GLY A 37 -0.47 12.81 -10.35
CA GLY A 37 -0.64 12.80 -11.81
C GLY A 37 0.40 11.99 -12.58
N ASP A 38 1.53 11.65 -11.95
CA ASP A 38 2.61 10.84 -12.54
C ASP A 38 2.48 9.35 -12.19
N ASN A 39 1.33 8.92 -11.65
CA ASN A 39 1.08 7.56 -11.14
C ASN A 39 2.03 7.12 -10.01
N SER A 40 2.59 8.08 -9.26
CA SER A 40 3.40 7.79 -8.09
C SER A 40 2.53 7.82 -6.84
N VAL A 41 2.71 6.82 -5.97
CA VAL A 41 1.98 6.71 -4.70
C VAL A 41 2.37 7.87 -3.80
N THR A 42 1.36 8.62 -3.35
CA THR A 42 1.54 9.77 -2.45
C THR A 42 0.89 9.56 -1.09
N ARG A 43 -0.12 8.68 -1.02
CA ARG A 43 -0.77 8.35 0.24
C ARG A 43 -1.22 6.90 0.26
N VAL A 44 -1.06 6.28 1.42
CA VAL A 44 -1.61 4.97 1.76
C VAL A 44 -2.41 5.15 3.04
N ASP A 45 -3.68 4.76 3.06
CA ASP A 45 -4.60 5.01 4.19
C ASP A 45 -5.18 3.71 4.74
N LEU A 46 -4.46 3.11 5.68
CA LEU A 46 -4.82 1.84 6.31
C LEU A 46 -5.40 2.02 7.73
N GLY A 47 -5.82 3.24 8.06
CA GLY A 47 -6.40 3.55 9.37
C GLY A 47 -7.69 2.78 9.62
N ASN A 48 -7.85 2.26 10.85
CA ASN A 48 -9.04 1.50 11.28
C ASN A 48 -9.36 0.24 10.44
N ALA A 49 -8.36 -0.32 9.76
CA ALA A 49 -8.52 -1.54 8.96
C ALA A 49 -8.27 -2.85 9.76
N ASP A 50 -8.03 -2.76 11.08
CA ASP A 50 -7.66 -3.87 11.97
C ASP A 50 -6.47 -4.70 11.46
N LEU A 51 -5.57 -4.05 10.72
CA LEU A 51 -4.32 -4.66 10.25
C LEU A 51 -3.34 -4.76 11.42
N SER A 52 -2.67 -5.91 11.53
CA SER A 52 -1.57 -6.11 12.49
C SER A 52 -0.32 -6.57 11.75
N GLY A 53 0.86 -6.34 12.32
CA GLY A 53 2.13 -6.68 11.69
C GLY A 53 3.15 -5.56 11.82
N THR A 54 4.17 -5.58 10.96
CA THR A 54 5.25 -4.60 10.98
C THR A 54 5.39 -3.89 9.65
N LEU A 55 5.68 -2.59 9.70
CA LEU A 55 6.05 -1.82 8.53
C LEU A 55 7.36 -2.37 7.93
N VAL A 56 7.44 -2.33 6.61
CA VAL A 56 8.60 -2.79 5.85
C VAL A 56 9.47 -1.61 5.43
N THR A 57 10.79 -1.80 5.41
CA THR A 57 11.74 -0.74 5.05
C THR A 57 11.60 -0.30 3.59
N GLN A 58 11.09 -1.19 2.72
CA GLN A 58 10.81 -0.93 1.31
C GLN A 58 9.78 0.20 1.10
N LEU A 59 8.99 0.57 2.11
CA LEU A 59 8.16 1.78 2.02
C LEU A 59 8.99 3.05 1.79
N GLY A 60 10.26 3.05 2.20
CA GLY A 60 11.20 4.13 1.92
C GLY A 60 11.53 4.31 0.43
N ASP A 61 11.26 3.30 -0.40
CA ASP A 61 11.45 3.39 -1.87
C ASP A 61 10.35 4.22 -2.54
N LEU A 62 9.26 4.53 -1.81
CA LEU A 62 8.17 5.37 -2.29
C LEU A 62 8.54 6.85 -2.12
N SER A 63 9.38 7.38 -3.02
CA SER A 63 9.96 8.73 -2.92
C SER A 63 8.95 9.87 -2.86
N ASN A 64 7.73 9.66 -3.36
CA ASN A 64 6.65 10.66 -3.38
C ASN A 64 5.62 10.43 -2.27
N LEU A 65 5.81 9.45 -1.39
CA LEU A 65 4.91 9.18 -0.28
C LEU A 65 4.94 10.35 0.72
N GLN A 66 3.77 10.89 1.00
CA GLN A 66 3.56 12.03 1.89
C GLN A 66 2.77 11.63 3.14
N TYR A 67 1.85 10.67 3.01
CA TYR A 67 0.97 10.24 4.09
C TYR A 67 0.90 8.71 4.16
N LEU A 68 1.00 8.16 5.37
CA LEU A 68 0.87 6.74 5.70
C LEU A 68 0.05 6.58 6.98
#